data_AF-A0A379WPI8-F1
#
_entry.id   AF-A0A379WPI8-F1
#
_cell.length_a   1.000
_cell.length_b   1.000
_cell.length_c   1.000
_cell.angle_alpha   90.00
_cell.angle_beta   90.00
_cell.angle_gamma   90.00
#
_symmetry.space_group_name_H-M   'P 1'
#
loop_
_entity.id
_entity.type
_entity.pdbx_description
1 polymer ?
#
loop_
_entity_poly.entity_id
_entity_poly.type
_entity_poly.pdbx_seq_one_letter_code
_entity_poly.pdbx_strand_id
1 'polypeptide(L)'
;MLLEDEELEQEIIALIKDKHMTADAAAHEVIEGQATALEELDDEYLKERAADVRDIGKRLLRNILGLAIIDLSAIQEEVILVAADLTPSETAQLNLQKVLGFITDAGGRTSHTSIMARSLELPAIVGTGSVTSQVKNGDYLILDAVNNQVYVNPTNDVIEQLRAVQEQVATEKRNSQN
;
A
#
# COMPACT_ATOMS: atom_id res chain seq x y z
N MET A 1 -21.32 9.76 5.50
CA MET A 1 -20.07 9.13 5.05
C MET A 1 -20.25 8.79 3.58
N LEU A 2 -19.22 8.85 2.73
CA LEU A 2 -19.37 8.63 1.28
C LEU A 2 -20.02 7.26 0.95
N LEU A 3 -19.69 6.19 1.67
CA LEU A 3 -20.26 4.86 1.42
C LEU A 3 -21.74 4.73 1.82
N GLU A 4 -22.16 5.51 2.83
CA GLU A 4 -23.53 5.50 3.36
C GLU A 4 -24.32 6.71 2.82
N ASP A 5 -23.95 7.19 1.64
CA ASP A 5 -24.64 8.29 0.99
C ASP A 5 -25.94 7.77 0.36
N GLU A 6 -27.07 8.38 0.73
CA GLU A 6 -28.39 8.00 0.24
C GLU A 6 -28.52 8.15 -1.29
N GLU A 7 -27.79 9.10 -1.90
CA GLU A 7 -27.78 9.31 -3.35
C GLU A 7 -27.07 8.15 -4.06
N LEU A 8 -25.89 7.75 -3.56
CA LEU A 8 -25.15 6.58 -4.08
C LEU A 8 -25.97 5.29 -3.94
N GLU A 9 -26.65 5.09 -2.81
CA GLU A 9 -27.51 3.93 -2.61
C GLU A 9 -28.64 3.89 -3.65
N GLN A 10 -29.33 5.02 -3.84
CA GLN A 10 -30.44 5.12 -4.80
C GLN A 10 -29.98 4.90 -6.24
N GLU A 11 -28.84 5.45 -6.65
CA GLU A 11 -28.27 5.26 -7.98
C GLU A 11 -27.93 3.78 -8.25
N ILE A 12 -27.27 3.11 -7.30
CA ILE A 12 -26.93 1.69 -7.43
C ILE A 12 -28.20 0.84 -7.52
N ILE A 13 -29.20 1.11 -6.65
CA ILE A 13 -30.48 0.39 -6.67
C ILE A 13 -31.23 0.60 -7.99
N ALA A 14 -31.21 1.83 -8.52
CA ALA A 14 -31.84 2.14 -9.80
C ALA A 14 -31.19 1.37 -10.96
N LEU A 15 -29.85 1.33 -11.03
CA LEU A 15 -29.15 0.55 -12.05
C LEU A 15 -29.47 -0.95 -11.98
N ILE A 16 -29.58 -1.50 -10.77
CA ILE A 16 -29.95 -2.91 -10.58
C ILE A 16 -31.39 -3.17 -11.05
N LYS A 17 -32.35 -2.31 -10.65
CA LYS A 17 -33.77 -2.52 -10.96
C LYS A 17 -34.14 -2.19 -12.40
N ASP A 18 -33.62 -1.09 -12.93
CA ASP A 18 -34.03 -0.55 -14.22
C ASP A 18 -33.20 -1.16 -15.37
N LYS A 19 -31.88 -1.25 -15.20
CA LYS A 19 -30.96 -1.82 -16.21
C LYS A 19 -30.67 -3.31 -16.02
N HIS A 20 -31.23 -3.96 -14.99
CA HIS A 20 -31.01 -5.38 -14.68
C HIS A 20 -29.53 -5.74 -14.51
N MET A 21 -28.74 -4.81 -13.98
CA MET A 21 -27.33 -5.03 -13.69
C MET A 21 -27.15 -5.86 -12.42
N THR A 22 -26.06 -6.61 -12.35
CA THR A 22 -25.64 -7.26 -11.10
C THR A 22 -25.13 -6.22 -10.11
N ALA A 23 -25.20 -6.52 -8.81
CA ALA A 23 -24.85 -5.56 -7.77
C ALA A 23 -23.38 -5.09 -7.85
N ASP A 24 -22.47 -5.99 -8.23
CA ASP A 24 -21.06 -5.68 -8.47
C ASP A 24 -20.88 -4.76 -9.68
N ALA A 25 -21.56 -5.02 -10.79
CA ALA A 25 -21.49 -4.17 -11.98
C ALA A 25 -22.08 -2.78 -11.72
N ALA A 26 -23.25 -2.70 -11.07
CA ALA A 26 -23.91 -1.45 -10.73
C ALA A 26 -23.07 -0.61 -9.74
N ALA A 27 -22.56 -1.22 -8.68
CA ALA A 27 -21.69 -0.53 -7.72
C ALA A 27 -20.39 -0.05 -8.39
N HIS A 28 -19.79 -0.85 -9.28
CA HIS A 28 -18.61 -0.44 -10.02
C HIS A 28 -18.88 0.76 -10.94
N GLU A 29 -19.99 0.75 -11.70
CA GLU A 29 -20.36 1.83 -12.63
C GLU A 29 -20.50 3.16 -11.89
N VAL A 30 -21.19 3.17 -10.76
CA VAL A 30 -21.42 4.40 -9.97
C VAL A 30 -20.12 4.91 -9.35
N ILE A 31 -19.35 4.03 -8.69
CA ILE A 31 -18.10 4.44 -8.02
C ILE A 31 -17.05 4.90 -9.03
N GLU A 32 -16.91 4.22 -10.17
CA GLU A 32 -15.96 4.62 -11.21
C GLU A 32 -16.37 5.96 -11.85
N GLY A 33 -17.67 6.19 -12.02
CA GLY A 33 -18.22 7.48 -12.47
C GLY A 33 -17.83 8.63 -11.53
N GLN A 34 -17.99 8.45 -10.21
CA GLN A 34 -17.58 9.47 -9.23
C GLN A 34 -16.07 9.69 -9.20
N ALA A 35 -15.27 8.61 -9.26
CA ALA A 35 -13.82 8.73 -9.29
C ALA A 35 -13.33 9.46 -10.55
N THR A 36 -13.89 9.13 -11.71
CA THR A 36 -13.54 9.79 -12.98
C THR A 36 -13.92 11.27 -12.96
N ALA A 37 -15.12 11.61 -12.44
CA ALA A 37 -15.54 13.00 -12.30
C ALA A 37 -14.59 13.82 -11.40
N LEU A 38 -14.01 13.21 -10.36
CA LEU A 38 -13.00 13.85 -9.52
C LEU A 38 -11.65 14.02 -10.22
N GLU A 39 -11.25 13.08 -11.09
CA GLU A 39 -9.99 13.18 -11.84
C GLU A 39 -10.01 14.22 -12.96
N GLU A 40 -11.18 14.47 -13.55
CA GLU A 40 -11.37 15.50 -14.57
C GLU A 40 -11.21 16.92 -14.00
N LEU A 41 -11.26 17.08 -12.68
CA LEU A 41 -11.01 18.35 -12.02
C LEU A 41 -9.50 18.63 -12.01
N ASP A 42 -9.10 19.84 -12.39
CA ASP A 42 -7.70 20.26 -12.47
C ASP A 42 -7.15 20.68 -11.08
N ASP A 43 -7.35 19.82 -10.09
CA ASP A 43 -6.90 19.98 -8.70
C ASP A 43 -6.22 18.68 -8.22
N GLU A 44 -4.95 18.79 -7.84
CA GLU A 44 -4.12 17.65 -7.40
C GLU A 44 -4.70 16.96 -6.15
N TYR A 45 -5.29 17.71 -5.23
CA TYR A 45 -5.93 17.17 -4.03
C TYR A 45 -7.19 16.36 -4.38
N LEU A 46 -7.97 16.82 -5.37
CA LEU A 46 -9.17 16.09 -5.83
C LEU A 46 -8.80 14.83 -6.62
N LYS A 47 -7.70 14.88 -7.38
CA LYS A 47 -7.14 13.70 -8.05
C LYS A 47 -6.68 12.64 -7.05
N GLU A 48 -6.02 13.03 -5.95
CA GLU A 48 -5.70 12.09 -4.87
C GLU A 48 -6.97 11.50 -4.24
N ARG A 49 -7.99 12.34 -4.01
CA ARG A 49 -9.27 11.89 -3.47
C ARG A 49 -10.01 10.92 -4.38
N ALA A 50 -9.85 11.00 -5.70
CA ALA A 50 -10.39 10.02 -6.62
C ALA A 50 -9.82 8.60 -6.37
N ALA A 51 -8.53 8.50 -6.03
CA ALA A 51 -7.92 7.22 -5.67
C ALA A 51 -8.54 6.65 -4.38
N ASP A 52 -8.83 7.48 -3.39
CA ASP A 52 -9.53 7.07 -2.16
C ASP A 52 -10.95 6.56 -2.44
N VAL A 53 -11.69 7.25 -3.32
CA VAL A 53 -13.03 6.81 -3.75
C VAL A 53 -12.96 5.43 -4.41
N ARG A 54 -11.98 5.21 -5.29
CA ARG A 54 -11.76 3.89 -5.91
C ARG A 54 -11.38 2.82 -4.90
N ASP A 55 -10.60 3.13 -3.86
CA ASP A 55 -10.26 2.16 -2.81
C ASP A 55 -11.52 1.70 -2.05
N ILE A 56 -12.41 2.62 -1.69
CA ILE A 56 -13.71 2.31 -1.08
C ILE A 56 -14.53 1.40 -2.01
N GLY A 57 -14.59 1.74 -3.30
CA GLY A 57 -15.26 0.92 -4.31
C GLY A 57 -14.70 -0.51 -4.43
N LYS A 58 -13.37 -0.64 -4.50
CA LYS A 58 -12.70 -1.95 -4.57
C LYS A 58 -13.03 -2.81 -3.34
N ARG A 59 -13.06 -2.21 -2.14
CA ARG A 59 -13.45 -2.90 -0.91
C ARG A 59 -14.91 -3.33 -0.93
N LEU A 60 -15.82 -2.45 -1.38
CA LEU A 60 -17.24 -2.79 -1.55
C LEU A 60 -17.44 -3.96 -2.51
N LEU A 61 -16.76 -3.96 -3.67
CA LEU A 61 -16.83 -5.05 -4.64
C LEU A 61 -16.32 -6.38 -4.07
N ARG A 62 -15.20 -6.35 -3.32
CA ARG A 62 -14.71 -7.55 -2.62
C ARG A 62 -15.73 -8.10 -1.64
N ASN A 63 -16.43 -7.23 -0.90
CA ASN A 63 -17.50 -7.62 0.01
C ASN A 63 -18.70 -8.24 -0.73
N ILE A 64 -19.16 -7.62 -1.82
CA ILE A 64 -20.29 -8.13 -2.64
C ILE A 64 -19.95 -9.51 -3.22
N LEU A 65 -18.75 -9.68 -3.74
CA LEU A 65 -18.28 -10.93 -4.35
C LEU A 65 -17.85 -11.99 -3.33
N GLY A 66 -17.81 -11.67 -2.03
CA GLY A 66 -17.33 -12.57 -0.99
C GLY A 66 -15.86 -12.96 -1.15
N LEU A 67 -15.05 -12.10 -1.77
CA LEU A 67 -13.62 -12.34 -1.96
C LEU A 67 -12.88 -12.18 -0.63
N ALA A 68 -11.81 -12.97 -0.45
CA ALA A 68 -10.96 -12.84 0.72
C ALA A 68 -10.37 -11.43 0.80
N ILE A 69 -10.58 -10.77 1.93
CA ILE A 69 -9.96 -9.50 2.25
C ILE A 69 -8.60 -9.80 2.87
N ILE A 70 -7.56 -9.17 2.34
CA ILE A 70 -6.22 -9.27 2.90
C ILE A 70 -6.22 -8.49 4.21
N ASP A 71 -6.06 -9.20 5.32
CA ASP A 71 -5.94 -8.59 6.64
C ASP A 71 -4.46 -8.41 7.00
N LEU A 72 -3.96 -7.19 6.83
CA LEU A 72 -2.59 -6.82 7.19
C LEU A 72 -2.36 -6.70 8.70
N SER A 73 -3.42 -6.72 9.51
CA SER A 73 -3.30 -6.75 10.97
C SER A 73 -2.95 -8.15 11.48
N ALA A 74 -3.27 -9.19 10.71
CA ALA A 74 -3.05 -10.59 11.06
C ALA A 74 -1.59 -11.06 10.87
N ILE A 75 -0.65 -10.16 10.55
CA ILE A 75 0.78 -10.47 10.42
C ILE A 75 1.33 -10.89 11.80
N GLN A 76 1.87 -12.11 11.89
CA GLN A 76 2.37 -12.69 13.15
C GLN A 76 3.91 -12.68 13.24
N GLU A 77 4.59 -12.70 12.11
CA GLU A 77 6.04 -12.80 11.98
C GLU A 77 6.65 -11.48 11.51
N GLU A 78 7.93 -11.27 11.81
CA GLU A 78 8.65 -10.09 11.33
C GLU A 78 8.92 -10.19 9.83
N VAL A 79 8.41 -9.25 9.05
CA VAL A 79 8.44 -9.29 7.58
C VAL A 79 8.78 -7.94 6.97
N ILE A 80 9.31 -7.96 5.74
CA ILE A 80 9.42 -6.78 4.88
C ILE A 80 8.19 -6.74 3.99
N LEU A 81 7.48 -5.62 3.99
CA LEU A 81 6.26 -5.46 3.19
C LEU A 81 6.62 -5.02 1.77
N VAL A 82 6.22 -5.82 0.78
CA VAL A 82 6.43 -5.53 -0.65
C VAL A 82 5.07 -5.37 -1.33
N ALA A 83 4.83 -4.23 -1.98
CA ALA A 83 3.56 -3.95 -2.64
C ALA A 83 3.75 -3.06 -3.88
N ALA A 84 2.78 -3.04 -4.79
CA ALA A 84 2.83 -2.11 -5.92
C ALA A 84 2.63 -0.68 -5.42
N ASP A 85 1.62 -0.50 -4.57
CA ASP A 85 1.34 0.71 -3.81
C ASP A 85 0.62 0.30 -2.51
N LEU A 86 0.54 1.22 -1.55
CA LEU A 86 -0.19 1.02 -0.30
C LEU A 86 -1.19 2.16 -0.09
N THR A 87 -2.46 1.80 0.06
CA THR A 87 -3.52 2.77 0.32
C THR A 87 -3.50 3.25 1.79
N PRO A 88 -4.04 4.45 2.09
CA PRO A 88 -4.25 4.90 3.46
C PRO A 88 -5.03 3.88 4.32
N SER A 89 -6.00 3.20 3.72
CA SER A 89 -6.80 2.18 4.39
C SER A 89 -6.01 0.92 4.76
N GLU A 90 -5.08 0.48 3.92
CA GLU A 90 -4.20 -0.68 4.17
C GLU A 90 -3.12 -0.34 5.20
N THR A 91 -2.49 0.82 5.08
CA THR A 91 -1.49 1.31 6.03
C THR A 91 -2.07 1.48 7.43
N ALA A 92 -3.31 1.95 7.56
CA ALA A 92 -3.98 2.09 8.86
C ALA A 92 -4.25 0.76 9.58
N GLN A 93 -4.39 -0.35 8.84
CA GLN A 93 -4.66 -1.68 9.39
C GLN A 93 -3.37 -2.47 9.67
N LEU A 94 -2.22 -1.96 9.25
CA LEU A 94 -0.97 -2.68 9.28
C LEU A 94 -0.46 -2.91 10.71
N ASN A 95 0.01 -4.13 10.99
CA ASN A 95 0.70 -4.41 12.25
C ASN A 95 2.14 -3.86 12.22
N LEU A 96 2.30 -2.60 12.63
CA LEU A 96 3.58 -1.89 12.62
C LEU A 96 4.67 -2.51 13.49
N GLN A 97 4.32 -3.33 14.49
CA GLN A 97 5.30 -4.02 15.33
C GLN A 97 6.02 -5.17 14.61
N LYS A 98 5.43 -5.67 13.52
CA LYS A 98 5.91 -6.83 12.77
C LYS A 98 6.49 -6.46 11.42
N VAL A 99 6.33 -5.22 10.98
CA VAL A 99 6.87 -4.77 9.70
C VAL A 99 8.23 -4.14 9.92
N LEU A 100 9.26 -4.77 9.36
CA LEU A 100 10.65 -4.33 9.45
C LEU A 100 10.97 -3.19 8.47
N GLY A 101 10.17 -3.03 7.41
CA GLY A 101 10.35 -2.01 6.39
C GLY A 101 9.42 -2.17 5.20
N PHE A 102 9.49 -1.21 4.28
CA PHE A 102 8.59 -1.10 3.12
C PHE A 102 9.36 -1.07 1.81
N ILE A 103 8.83 -1.78 0.80
CA ILE A 103 9.29 -1.68 -0.58
C ILE A 103 8.08 -1.53 -1.49
N THR A 104 8.00 -0.42 -2.23
CA THR A 104 6.91 -0.19 -3.19
C THR A 104 7.38 0.10 -4.61
N ASP A 105 6.60 -0.34 -5.59
CA ASP A 105 6.85 -0.02 -7.01
C ASP A 105 6.51 1.42 -7.32
N ALA A 106 5.39 1.88 -6.80
CA ALA A 106 4.87 3.23 -6.93
C ALA A 106 5.33 4.10 -5.76
N GLY A 107 5.09 5.40 -5.93
CA GLY A 107 5.40 6.41 -4.95
C GLY A 107 6.69 7.17 -5.24
N GLY A 108 6.83 8.27 -4.53
CA GLY A 108 7.98 9.15 -4.58
C GLY A 108 8.21 9.79 -3.23
N ARG A 109 9.07 10.82 -3.19
CA ARG A 109 9.46 11.47 -1.93
C ARG A 109 8.28 12.04 -1.13
N THR A 110 7.20 12.41 -1.79
CA THR A 110 5.98 12.99 -1.20
C THR A 110 4.83 12.00 -1.06
N SER A 111 5.01 10.73 -1.45
CA SER A 111 3.92 9.75 -1.38
C SER A 111 3.54 9.41 0.06
N HIS A 112 2.28 9.02 0.24
CA HIS A 112 1.71 8.56 1.52
C HIS A 112 2.59 7.49 2.19
N THR A 113 3.06 6.50 1.42
CA THR A 113 3.97 5.46 1.88
C THR A 113 5.30 6.02 2.40
N SER A 114 5.91 6.96 1.67
CA SER A 114 7.16 7.61 2.09
C SER A 114 7.00 8.44 3.36
N ILE A 115 5.89 9.17 3.47
CA ILE A 115 5.59 9.99 4.65
C ILE A 115 5.40 9.08 5.86
N MET A 116 4.61 8.01 5.71
CA MET A 116 4.36 7.04 6.77
C MET A 116 5.66 6.38 7.24
N ALA A 117 6.46 5.82 6.32
CA ALA A 117 7.71 5.15 6.68
C ALA A 117 8.65 6.07 7.47
N ARG A 118 8.73 7.35 7.08
CA ARG A 118 9.52 8.36 7.79
C ARG A 118 8.96 8.66 9.19
N SER A 119 7.64 8.81 9.33
CA SER A 119 7.01 9.02 10.63
C SER A 119 7.17 7.84 11.59
N LEU A 120 7.30 6.63 11.04
CA LEU A 120 7.51 5.39 11.79
C LEU A 120 8.98 5.06 12.03
N GLU A 121 9.90 5.87 11.49
CA GLU A 121 11.35 5.64 11.53
C GLU A 121 11.76 4.26 10.97
N LEU A 122 10.96 3.71 10.06
CA LEU A 122 11.20 2.43 9.40
C LEU A 122 11.94 2.64 8.07
N PRO A 123 12.88 1.75 7.70
CA PRO A 123 13.53 1.81 6.40
C PRO A 123 12.50 1.54 5.29
N ALA A 124 12.54 2.37 4.25
CA ALA A 124 11.66 2.22 3.10
C ALA A 124 12.37 2.61 1.79
N ILE A 125 12.09 1.84 0.74
CA ILE A 125 12.43 2.19 -0.64
C ILE A 125 11.11 2.23 -1.43
N VAL A 126 10.79 3.39 -1.98
CA VAL A 126 9.61 3.59 -2.84
C VAL A 126 10.07 3.86 -4.27
N GLY A 127 9.18 3.65 -5.25
CA GLY A 127 9.49 3.94 -6.65
C GLY A 127 10.43 2.91 -7.28
N THR A 128 10.40 1.65 -6.82
CA THR A 128 11.23 0.56 -7.41
C THR A 128 10.76 0.13 -8.80
N GLY A 129 9.54 0.50 -9.19
CA GLY A 129 8.93 0.27 -10.50
C GLY A 129 8.49 -1.17 -10.78
N SER A 130 9.26 -2.18 -10.39
CA SER A 130 8.96 -3.59 -10.73
C SER A 130 9.41 -4.63 -9.71
N VAL A 131 9.66 -4.25 -8.47
CA VAL A 131 10.06 -5.21 -7.42
C VAL A 131 9.01 -6.28 -7.20
N THR A 132 7.71 -5.95 -7.32
CA THR A 132 6.63 -6.93 -7.13
C THR A 132 6.62 -8.03 -8.20
N SER A 133 7.24 -7.78 -9.34
CA SER A 133 7.39 -8.77 -10.42
C SER A 133 8.63 -9.63 -10.25
N GLN A 134 9.59 -9.21 -9.43
CA GLN A 134 10.88 -9.88 -9.22
C GLN A 134 10.91 -10.69 -7.93
N VAL A 135 10.11 -10.31 -6.94
CA VAL A 135 10.07 -10.91 -5.60
C VAL A 135 8.79 -11.71 -5.41
N LYS A 136 8.88 -12.83 -4.68
CA LYS A 136 7.74 -13.66 -4.29
C LYS A 136 7.58 -13.69 -2.78
N ASN A 137 6.35 -13.98 -2.34
CA ASN A 137 6.07 -14.20 -0.93
C ASN A 137 6.93 -15.35 -0.39
N GLY A 138 7.60 -15.11 0.73
CA GLY A 138 8.52 -16.07 1.37
C GLY A 138 9.98 -15.96 0.92
N ASP A 139 10.30 -15.10 -0.06
CA ASP A 139 11.69 -14.81 -0.38
C ASP A 139 12.40 -14.09 0.77
N TYR A 140 13.69 -14.39 0.95
CA TYR A 140 14.51 -13.72 1.93
C TYR A 140 15.09 -12.44 1.34
N LEU A 141 14.79 -11.30 1.96
CA LEU A 141 15.19 -9.99 1.45
C LEU A 141 16.06 -9.26 2.46
N ILE A 142 17.04 -8.51 1.96
CA ILE A 142 17.73 -7.47 2.74
C ILE A 142 17.45 -6.11 2.11
N LEU A 143 16.92 -5.21 2.94
CA LEU A 143 16.64 -3.82 2.57
C LEU A 143 17.79 -2.92 3.01
N ASP A 144 18.59 -2.44 2.06
CA ASP A 144 19.63 -1.44 2.30
C ASP A 144 19.12 -0.06 1.86
N ALA A 145 18.52 0.65 2.81
CA ALA A 145 18.04 2.01 2.61
C ALA A 145 19.15 3.07 2.60
N VAL A 146 20.43 2.71 2.83
CA VAL A 146 21.57 3.65 2.78
C VAL A 146 22.11 3.73 1.36
N ASN A 147 22.33 2.57 0.72
CA ASN A 147 22.80 2.49 -0.66
C ASN A 147 21.66 2.40 -1.68
N ASN A 148 20.41 2.43 -1.22
CA ASN A 148 19.21 2.30 -2.03
C ASN A 148 19.18 0.99 -2.84
N GLN A 149 19.48 -0.12 -2.17
CA GLN A 149 19.59 -1.46 -2.77
C GLN A 149 18.70 -2.47 -2.05
N VAL A 150 18.14 -3.39 -2.84
CA VAL A 150 17.36 -4.53 -2.33
C VAL A 150 18.06 -5.80 -2.78
N TYR A 151 18.41 -6.65 -1.83
CA TYR A 151 19.04 -7.93 -2.09
C TYR A 151 17.99 -9.04 -1.97
N VAL A 152 17.78 -9.79 -3.05
CA VAL A 152 16.83 -10.90 -3.11
C VAL A 152 17.58 -12.22 -3.01
N ASN A 153 17.24 -13.04 -2.00
CA ASN A 153 17.89 -14.31 -1.70
C ASN A 153 19.43 -14.25 -1.75
N PRO A 154 20.08 -13.32 -1.01
CA PRO A 154 21.54 -13.17 -1.00
C PRO A 154 22.24 -14.41 -0.45
N THR A 155 23.51 -14.61 -0.85
CA THR A 155 24.37 -15.64 -0.27
C THR A 155 24.79 -15.29 1.15
N ASN A 156 25.15 -16.29 1.95
CA ASN A 156 25.58 -16.10 3.33
C ASN A 156 26.75 -15.11 3.46
N ASP A 157 27.69 -15.12 2.51
CA ASP A 157 28.82 -14.18 2.49
C ASP A 157 28.35 -12.72 2.43
N VAL A 158 27.32 -12.44 1.61
CA VAL A 158 26.73 -11.10 1.50
C VAL A 158 25.95 -10.74 2.77
N ILE A 159 25.25 -11.71 3.37
CA ILE A 159 24.52 -11.50 4.64
C ILE A 159 25.51 -11.11 5.75
N GLU A 160 26.64 -11.79 5.87
CA GLU A 160 27.66 -11.49 6.89
C GLU A 160 28.30 -10.11 6.67
N GLN A 161 28.61 -9.76 5.41
CA GLN A 161 29.13 -8.43 5.08
C GLN A 161 28.14 -7.33 5.44
N LEU A 162 26.87 -7.48 5.07
CA LEU A 162 25.83 -6.48 5.34
C LEU A 162 25.53 -6.36 6.85
N ARG A 163 25.58 -7.46 7.60
CA ARG A 163 25.46 -7.43 9.07
C ARG A 163 26.58 -6.61 9.72
N ALA A 164 27.82 -6.79 9.28
CA ALA A 164 28.95 -6.02 9.80
C ALA A 164 28.79 -4.50 9.53
N VAL A 165 28.30 -4.14 8.34
CA VAL A 165 27.99 -2.74 7.99
C VAL A 165 26.85 -2.20 8.86
N GLN A 166 25.79 -2.99 9.08
CA GLN A 166 24.66 -2.59 9.92
C GLN A 166 25.09 -2.30 11.36
N GLU A 167 25.94 -3.16 11.95
CA GLU A 167 26.47 -2.96 13.31
C GLU A 167 27.33 -1.70 13.43
N GLN A 168 28.14 -1.39 12.41
CA GLN A 168 28.93 -0.16 12.37
C GLN A 168 28.03 1.08 12.34
N VAL A 169 27.04 1.11 11.43
CA VAL A 169 26.08 2.23 11.33
C VAL A 169 25.26 2.40 12.61
N ALA A 170 24.84 1.30 13.24
CA ALA A 170 24.12 1.34 14.51
C ALA A 170 25.00 1.92 15.65
N THR A 171 26.28 1.56 15.68
CA THR A 171 27.25 2.06 16.67
C THR A 171 27.55 3.55 16.45
N GLU A 172 27.72 3.98 15.20
CA GLU A 172 27.93 5.38 14.85
C GLU A 172 26.73 6.26 15.19
N LYS A 173 25.50 5.81 14.90
CA LYS A 173 24.26 6.51 15.30
C LYS A 173 24.15 6.66 16.81
N ARG A 174 24.52 5.61 17.57
CA ARG A 174 24.47 5.63 19.04
C ARG A 174 25.50 6.58 19.64
N ASN A 175 26.66 6.73 19.01
CA ASN A 175 27.72 7.63 19.44
C ASN A 175 27.46 9.09 19.04
N SER A 176 26.66 9.35 18.02
CA SER A 176 26.31 10.71 17.56
C SER A 176 25.04 11.28 18.22
N GLN A 177 24.32 10.48 19.01
CA GLN A 177 23.16 10.91 19.82
C GLN A 177 23.47 11.11 21.32
N ASN A 178 24.71 10.88 21.76
CA ASN A 178 25.23 11.22 23.09
C ASN A 178 26.08 12.50 23.02
#